data_AF-A0A842N650-F1
#
_entry.id   AF-A0A842N650-F1
#
_cell.length_a   1.000
_cell.length_b   1.000
_cell.length_c   1.000
_cell.angle_alpha   90.00
_cell.angle_beta   90.00
_cell.angle_gamma   90.00
#
_symmetry.space_group_name_H-M   'P 1'
#
loop_
_entity.id
_entity.type
_entity.pdbx_description
1 polymer ?
#
loop_
_entity_poly.entity_id
_entity_poly.type
_entity_poly.pdbx_seq_one_letter_code
_entity_poly.pdbx_strand_id
1 'polypeptide(L)'
;AQTVFKGHEYLRDYLRSLVRRRSTKVDGFFRIDTIDGYRLKIVVTALTNSRIQTSKEKAIRDIMRDVVEDKAKTLEFGQIVHEMVLGKLASDVYNEARKITALRHVGVRKSELLGMPA
;
A
#
# COMPACT_ATOMS: atom_id res chain seq x y z
N ALA A 1 -27.54 4.34 13.49
CA ALA A 1 -26.24 5.04 13.46
C ALA A 1 -25.62 4.81 12.09
N GLN A 2 -25.14 5.86 11.41
CA GLN A 2 -24.35 5.71 10.18
C GLN A 2 -22.87 5.69 10.55
N THR A 3 -22.13 4.70 10.05
CA THR A 3 -20.69 4.53 10.30
C THR A 3 -19.93 4.76 9.00
N VAL A 4 -18.75 5.36 9.11
CA VAL A 4 -17.85 5.61 7.97
C VAL A 4 -16.51 4.95 8.25
N PHE A 5 -15.89 4.42 7.20
CA PHE A 5 -14.55 3.84 7.29
C PHE A 5 -13.52 4.92 7.64
N LYS A 6 -12.88 4.79 8.80
CA LYS A 6 -11.83 5.72 9.25
C LYS A 6 -10.43 5.28 8.80
N GLY A 7 -10.19 3.99 8.67
CA GLY A 7 -8.88 3.43 8.37
C GLY A 7 -8.73 1.97 8.79
N HIS A 8 -7.64 1.35 8.35
CA HIS A 8 -7.22 0.03 8.79
C HIS A 8 -5.72 0.05 9.09
N GLU A 9 -5.25 -0.84 9.97
CA GLU A 9 -3.83 -0.99 10.27
C GLU A 9 -3.52 -2.46 10.56
N TYR A 10 -2.31 -2.89 10.19
CA TYR A 10 -1.78 -4.18 10.63
C TYR A 10 -1.49 -4.18 12.12
N LEU A 11 -1.76 -5.31 12.76
CA LEU A 11 -1.34 -5.54 14.13
C LEU A 11 0.19 -5.51 14.24
N ARG A 12 0.69 -5.03 15.38
CA ARG A 12 2.13 -4.79 15.59
C ARG A 12 2.94 -6.09 15.58
N ASP A 13 2.40 -7.14 16.17
CA ASP A 13 2.96 -8.50 16.18
C ASP A 13 2.99 -9.09 14.76
N TYR A 14 1.94 -8.90 13.97
CA TYR A 14 1.92 -9.33 12.57
C TYR A 14 3.04 -8.67 11.77
N LEU A 15 3.18 -7.35 11.87
CA LEU A 15 4.26 -6.64 11.17
C LEU A 15 5.65 -7.10 11.63
N ARG A 16 5.85 -7.32 12.93
CA ARG A 16 7.11 -7.86 13.48
C ARG A 16 7.42 -9.27 12.97
N SER A 17 6.41 -10.12 12.78
CA SER A 17 6.59 -11.49 12.27
C SER A 17 7.08 -11.53 10.81
N LEU A 18 6.72 -10.49 10.03
CA LEU A 18 7.06 -10.39 8.62
C LEU A 18 8.49 -9.88 8.39
N VAL A 19 8.89 -8.88 9.17
CA VAL A 19 10.21 -8.23 9.06
C VAL A 19 11.32 -9.16 9.56
N ARG A 20 12.33 -9.41 8.72
CA ARG A 20 13.48 -10.28 9.06
C ARG A 20 14.80 -9.56 8.90
N ARG A 21 15.81 -10.00 9.67
CA ARG A 21 17.20 -9.55 9.47
C ARG A 21 17.70 -9.95 8.08
N ARG A 22 18.64 -9.16 7.54
CA ARG A 22 19.27 -9.36 6.21
C ARG A 22 18.29 -9.26 5.02
N SER A 23 17.11 -8.69 5.23
CA SER A 23 16.16 -8.31 4.19
C SER A 23 15.97 -6.79 4.19
N THR A 24 15.49 -6.25 3.07
CA THR A 24 15.13 -4.84 2.96
C THR A 24 13.62 -4.67 3.11
N LYS A 25 13.21 -3.66 3.88
CA LYS A 25 11.84 -3.20 3.95
C LYS A 25 11.71 -1.90 3.18
N VAL A 26 10.82 -1.87 2.20
CA VAL A 26 10.50 -0.69 1.41
C VAL A 26 9.09 -0.23 1.79
N ASP A 27 8.97 0.98 2.33
CA ASP A 27 7.68 1.60 2.60
C ASP A 27 7.41 2.72 1.58
N GLY A 28 6.17 2.80 1.14
CA GLY A 28 5.61 3.90 0.34
C GLY A 28 4.47 4.57 1.11
N PHE A 29 4.51 5.90 1.17
CA PHE A 29 3.47 6.72 1.80
C PHE A 29 2.81 7.55 0.71
N PHE A 30 1.54 7.26 0.43
CA PHE A 30 0.81 7.89 -0.66
C PHE A 30 -0.39 8.63 -0.07
N ARG A 31 -0.52 9.90 -0.44
CA ARG A 31 -1.74 10.67 -0.19
C ARG A 31 -2.45 10.79 -1.52
N ILE A 32 -3.68 10.31 -1.56
CA ILE A 32 -4.50 10.28 -2.76
C ILE A 32 -5.83 10.96 -2.50
N ASP A 33 -6.36 11.53 -3.56
CA ASP A 33 -7.72 12.05 -3.62
C ASP A 33 -8.52 11.11 -4.54
N THR A 34 -9.64 10.62 -4.05
CA THR A 34 -10.53 9.73 -4.81
C THR A 34 -11.51 10.55 -5.65
N ILE A 35 -12.15 9.90 -6.63
CA ILE A 35 -13.08 10.55 -7.56
C ILE A 35 -14.25 11.24 -6.83
N ASP A 36 -14.72 10.61 -5.77
CA ASP A 36 -15.79 11.08 -4.88
C ASP A 36 -15.32 12.10 -3.83
N GLY A 37 -14.08 12.60 -3.93
CA GLY A 37 -13.57 13.71 -3.13
C GLY A 37 -13.08 13.34 -1.73
N TYR A 38 -12.91 12.05 -1.42
CA TYR A 38 -12.27 11.63 -0.18
C TYR A 38 -10.76 11.73 -0.29
N ARG A 39 -10.12 12.16 0.80
CA ARG A 39 -8.65 12.24 0.89
C ARG A 39 -8.15 11.12 1.76
N LEU A 40 -7.32 10.25 1.21
CA LEU A 40 -6.78 9.08 1.90
C LEU A 40 -5.26 9.13 1.98
N LYS A 41 -4.74 8.57 3.07
CA LYS A 41 -3.34 8.21 3.20
C LYS A 41 -3.21 6.69 3.24
N ILE A 42 -2.48 6.14 2.29
CA ILE A 42 -2.22 4.71 2.16
C ILE A 42 -0.73 4.48 2.38
N VAL A 43 -0.41 3.54 3.27
CA VAL A 43 0.95 3.10 3.56
C VAL A 43 1.10 1.67 3.06
N VAL A 44 1.87 1.50 1.99
CA VAL A 44 2.17 0.19 1.41
C VAL A 44 3.58 -0.23 1.86
N THR A 45 3.72 -1.48 2.27
CA THR A 45 5.02 -2.05 2.66
C THR A 45 5.32 -3.25 1.77
N ALA A 46 6.52 -3.26 1.18
CA ALA A 46 7.10 -4.43 0.52
C ALA A 46 8.31 -4.94 1.29
N LEU A 47 8.40 -6.27 1.39
CA LEU A 47 9.50 -6.98 2.03
C LEU A 47 10.18 -7.87 1.01
N THR A 48 11.48 -7.67 0.83
CA THR A 48 12.30 -8.45 -0.11
C THR A 48 12.81 -9.73 0.54
N ASN A 49 13.22 -10.72 -0.28
CA ASN A 49 13.87 -11.93 0.24
C ASN A 49 15.31 -11.66 0.73
N SER A 50 16.01 -10.74 0.06
CA SER A 50 17.41 -10.39 0.31
C SER A 50 17.60 -8.88 0.44
N ARG A 51 18.81 -8.46 0.82
CA ARG A 51 19.15 -7.03 0.83
C ARG A 51 19.28 -6.52 -0.61
N ILE A 52 18.61 -5.43 -0.93
CA ILE A 52 18.64 -4.81 -2.26
C ILE A 52 19.36 -3.46 -2.23
N GLN A 53 19.74 -2.97 -3.42
CA GLN A 53 20.32 -1.64 -3.61
C GLN A 53 19.27 -0.55 -3.52
N THR A 54 19.69 0.65 -3.14
CA THR A 54 18.82 1.84 -3.01
C THR A 54 18.14 2.24 -4.34
N SER A 55 18.78 2.00 -5.48
CA SER A 55 18.19 2.20 -6.82
C SER A 55 16.95 1.33 -7.03
N LYS A 56 17.03 0.04 -6.66
CA LYS A 56 15.90 -0.89 -6.72
C LYS A 56 14.81 -0.55 -5.71
N GLU A 57 15.18 -0.07 -4.51
CA GLU A 57 14.19 0.42 -3.56
C GLU A 57 13.39 1.60 -4.11
N LYS A 58 14.07 2.55 -4.77
CA LYS A 58 13.40 3.68 -5.41
C LYS A 58 12.44 3.21 -6.50
N ALA A 59 12.89 2.33 -7.39
CA ALA A 59 12.05 1.80 -8.45
C ALA A 59 10.80 1.06 -7.92
N ILE A 60 10.91 0.32 -6.80
CA ILE A 60 9.75 -0.30 -6.16
C ILE A 60 8.79 0.76 -5.59
N ARG A 61 9.30 1.85 -4.99
CA ARG A 61 8.43 2.94 -4.50
C ARG A 61 7.72 3.66 -5.65
N ASP A 62 8.37 3.79 -6.79
CA ASP A 62 7.77 4.41 -7.98
C ASP A 62 6.64 3.51 -8.52
N ILE A 63 6.86 2.20 -8.65
CA ILE A 63 5.79 1.24 -9.02
C ILE A 63 4.62 1.29 -8.02
N MET A 64 4.90 1.33 -6.72
CA MET A 64 3.85 1.46 -5.71
C MET A 64 3.02 2.73 -5.89
N ARG A 65 3.66 3.84 -6.25
CA ARG A 65 3.00 5.12 -6.51
C ARG A 65 2.06 4.99 -7.70
N ASP A 66 2.57 4.48 -8.81
CA ASP A 66 1.83 4.39 -10.07
C ASP A 66 0.56 3.54 -9.88
N VAL A 67 0.69 2.36 -9.27
CA VAL A 67 -0.45 1.48 -8.99
C VAL A 67 -1.47 2.14 -8.07
N VAL A 68 -1.03 2.87 -7.03
CA VAL A 68 -1.94 3.53 -6.09
C VAL A 68 -2.63 4.73 -6.74
N GLU A 69 -1.92 5.53 -7.53
CA GLU A 69 -2.48 6.68 -8.25
C GLU A 69 -3.46 6.26 -9.34
N ASP A 70 -3.18 5.18 -10.07
CA ASP A 70 -4.06 4.65 -11.11
C ASP A 70 -5.39 4.15 -10.51
N LYS A 71 -5.31 3.47 -9.36
CA LYS A 71 -6.51 3.03 -8.61
C LYS A 71 -7.31 4.22 -8.08
N ALA A 72 -6.64 5.25 -7.58
CA ALA A 72 -7.30 6.46 -7.08
C ALA A 72 -8.08 7.20 -8.17
N LYS A 73 -7.58 7.21 -9.40
CA LYS A 73 -8.24 7.85 -10.56
C LYS A 73 -9.40 7.04 -11.15
N THR A 74 -9.43 5.73 -10.90
CA THR A 74 -10.38 4.81 -11.55
C THR A 74 -11.52 4.39 -10.63
N LEU A 75 -11.30 4.33 -9.32
CA LEU A 75 -12.22 3.74 -8.35
C LEU A 75 -12.75 4.77 -7.36
N GLU A 76 -13.96 4.52 -6.87
CA GLU A 76 -14.58 5.28 -5.78
C GLU A 76 -14.00 4.86 -4.40
N PHE A 77 -14.21 5.68 -3.37
CA PHE A 77 -13.70 5.44 -2.01
C PHE A 77 -14.03 4.04 -1.49
N GLY A 78 -15.30 3.62 -1.60
CA GLY A 78 -15.74 2.32 -1.10
C GLY A 78 -15.02 1.16 -1.79
N GLN A 79 -14.84 1.25 -3.10
CA GLN A 79 -14.16 0.22 -3.89
C GLN A 79 -12.67 0.14 -3.52
N ILE A 80 -12.00 1.28 -3.37
CA ILE A 80 -10.59 1.32 -2.95
C ILE A 80 -10.43 0.70 -1.57
N VAL A 81 -11.33 1.01 -0.62
CA VAL A 81 -11.31 0.40 0.72
C VAL A 81 -11.46 -1.12 0.64
N HIS A 82 -12.38 -1.62 -0.18
CA HIS A 82 -12.53 -3.06 -0.38
C HIS A 82 -11.27 -3.70 -0.99
N GLU A 83 -10.70 -3.12 -2.05
CA GLU A 83 -9.49 -3.65 -2.69
C GLU A 83 -8.26 -3.62 -1.77
N MET A 84 -8.15 -2.60 -0.91
CA MET A 84 -7.08 -2.50 0.10
C MET A 84 -7.20 -3.60 1.15
N VAL A 85 -8.38 -3.79 1.73
CA VAL A 85 -8.61 -4.75 2.81
C VAL A 85 -8.51 -6.19 2.31
N LEU A 86 -9.02 -6.48 1.10
CA LEU A 86 -8.92 -7.79 0.47
C LEU A 86 -7.52 -8.11 -0.09
N GLY A 87 -6.62 -7.13 -0.14
CA GLY A 87 -5.24 -7.32 -0.61
C GLY A 87 -5.07 -7.35 -2.13
N LYS A 88 -6.09 -6.94 -2.91
CA LYS A 88 -5.97 -6.83 -4.36
C LYS A 88 -4.97 -5.74 -4.75
N LEU A 89 -5.02 -4.58 -4.07
CA LEU A 89 -4.04 -3.51 -4.27
C LEU A 89 -2.60 -3.98 -3.98
N ALA A 90 -2.41 -4.78 -2.94
CA ALA A 90 -1.10 -5.35 -2.61
C ALA A 90 -0.64 -6.39 -3.65
N SER A 91 -1.57 -7.15 -4.23
CA SER A 91 -1.30 -8.15 -5.27
C SER A 91 -0.88 -7.49 -6.58
N ASP A 92 -1.54 -6.40 -6.97
CA ASP A 92 -1.19 -5.62 -8.16
C ASP A 92 0.23 -5.07 -8.04
N VAL A 93 0.56 -4.47 -6.88
CA VAL A 93 1.93 -4.01 -6.58
C VAL A 93 2.93 -5.17 -6.59
N TYR A 94 2.57 -6.34 -6.05
CA TYR A 94 3.46 -7.51 -6.01
C TYR A 94 3.82 -7.98 -7.43
N ASN A 95 2.85 -8.06 -8.32
CA ASN A 95 3.04 -8.56 -9.69
C ASN A 95 3.99 -7.65 -10.49
N GLU A 96 3.85 -6.34 -10.35
CA GLU A 96 4.74 -5.38 -11.01
C GLU A 96 6.12 -5.32 -10.36
N ALA A 97 6.18 -5.22 -9.04
CA ALA A 97 7.45 -5.06 -8.33
C ALA A 97 8.32 -6.35 -8.33
N ARG A 98 7.72 -7.54 -8.49
CA ARG A 98 8.46 -8.81 -8.63
C ARG A 98 9.36 -8.83 -9.88
N LYS A 99 9.05 -8.05 -10.91
CA LYS A 99 9.89 -7.92 -12.13
C LYS A 99 11.27 -7.32 -11.82
N ILE A 100 11.40 -6.53 -10.75
CA ILE A 100 12.65 -5.90 -10.33
C ILE A 100 13.46 -6.82 -9.39
N THR A 101 12.79 -7.43 -8.42
CA THR A 101 13.43 -8.26 -7.39
C THR A 101 12.46 -9.26 -6.79
N ALA A 102 12.98 -10.36 -6.23
CA ALA A 102 12.17 -11.30 -5.49
C ALA A 102 11.61 -10.67 -4.20
N LEU A 103 10.27 -10.61 -4.14
CA LEU A 103 9.49 -10.12 -3.01
C LEU A 103 8.91 -11.29 -2.23
N ARG A 104 8.92 -11.15 -0.90
CA ARG A 104 8.35 -12.13 0.03
C ARG A 104 6.91 -11.82 0.37
N HIS A 105 6.64 -10.55 0.64
CA HIS A 105 5.35 -10.08 1.08
C HIS A 105 5.18 -8.62 0.68
N VAL A 106 4.00 -8.28 0.19
CA VAL A 106 3.55 -6.92 -0.06
C VAL A 106 2.19 -6.80 0.60
N GLY A 107 1.96 -5.69 1.28
CA GLY A 107 0.73 -5.45 2.02
C GLY A 107 0.48 -3.98 2.25
N VAL A 108 -0.79 -3.62 2.42
CA VAL A 108 -1.17 -2.29 2.90
C VAL A 108 -1.06 -2.30 4.40
N ARG A 109 -0.02 -1.65 4.93
CA ARG A 109 0.27 -1.61 6.36
C ARG A 109 -0.76 -0.77 7.11
N LYS A 110 -1.16 0.36 6.52
CA LYS A 110 -2.07 1.31 7.15
C LYS A 110 -2.82 2.12 6.10
N SER A 111 -4.10 2.37 6.32
CA SER A 111 -4.85 3.43 5.66
C SER A 111 -5.46 4.38 6.67
N GLU A 112 -5.47 5.68 6.36
CA GLU A 112 -6.08 6.72 7.19
C GLU A 112 -6.94 7.62 6.30
N LEU A 113 -8.17 7.88 6.73
CA LEU A 113 -9.01 8.91 6.13
C LEU A 113 -8.55 10.29 6.62
N LEU A 114 -8.11 11.14 5.70
CA LEU A 114 -7.62 12.50 5.98
C LEU A 114 -8.73 13.55 5.88
N GLY A 115 -9.69 13.36 4.98
CA GLY A 115 -10.78 14.31 4.77
C GLY A 115 -11.93 13.66 4.03
N MET A 116 -13.15 14.02 4.44
CA MET A 116 -14.37 13.69 3.72
C MET A 116 -14.68 14.81 2.72
N PRO A 117 -15.36 14.51 1.60
CA PRO A 117 -15.94 15.53 0.75
C PRO A 117 -16.95 16.35 1.57
N ALA A 118 -17.03 17.65 1.25
CA ALA A 118 -17.96 18.58 1.90
C ALA A 118 -19.40 18.37 1.46
#